data_AF-A0A8C0U826-F1
#
_entry.id   AF-A0A8C0U826-F1
#
_cell.length_a   1.000
_cell.length_b   1.000
_cell.length_c   1.000
_cell.angle_alpha   90.00
_cell.angle_beta   90.00
_cell.angle_gamma   90.00
#
_symmetry.space_group_name_H-M   'P 1'
#
loop_
_entity.id
_entity.type
_entity.pdbx_description
1 polymer ?
#
loop_
_entity_poly.entity_id
_entity_poly.type
_entity_poly.pdbx_seq_one_letter_code
_entity_poly.pdbx_strand_id
1 'polypeptide(L)'
;MEQIKLLKNEIRRLERNQEREKSVANLEYLKNVLLQFIFLKSGSEKERLLPVIDTMLQLSPEEKGKLVAIAQGTWCSKYCHKGENWRRDSSVLSVA
;
A
#
# COMPACT_ATOMS: atom_id res chain seq x y z
N MET A 1 -23.05 -0.74 -42.22
CA MET A 1 -23.26 -1.06 -40.77
C MET A 1 -22.08 -1.79 -40.12
N GLU A 2 -21.26 -2.54 -40.87
CA GLU A 2 -20.07 -3.25 -40.36
C GLU A 2 -19.07 -2.36 -39.60
N GLN A 3 -18.67 -1.24 -40.21
CA GLN A 3 -17.63 -0.37 -39.67
C GLN A 3 -18.02 0.23 -38.32
N ILE A 4 -19.30 0.58 -38.14
CA ILE A 4 -19.82 1.11 -36.86
C ILE A 4 -19.72 0.05 -35.76
N LYS A 5 -19.98 -1.23 -36.08
CA LYS A 5 -19.85 -2.32 -35.11
C LYS A 5 -18.39 -2.55 -34.72
N LEU A 6 -17.48 -2.52 -35.70
CA LEU A 6 -16.04 -2.64 -35.45
C LEU A 6 -15.51 -1.51 -34.57
N LEU A 7 -15.85 -0.25 -34.88
CA LEU A 7 -15.44 0.91 -34.10
C LEU A 7 -15.96 0.84 -32.65
N LYS A 8 -17.23 0.46 -32.45
CA LYS A 8 -17.79 0.29 -31.10
C LYS A 8 -17.07 -0.80 -30.28
N ASN A 9 -16.68 -1.89 -30.92
CA ASN A 9 -15.92 -2.95 -30.24
C ASN A 9 -14.51 -2.49 -29.87
N GLU A 10 -13.88 -1.71 -30.73
CA GLU A 10 -12.55 -1.15 -30.47
C GLU A 10 -12.56 -0.15 -29.32
N ILE A 11 -13.56 0.75 -29.27
CA ILE A 11 -13.74 1.67 -28.13
C ILE A 11 -13.85 0.89 -26.80
N ARG A 12 -14.72 -0.13 -26.75
CA ARG A 12 -14.86 -0.96 -25.54
C ARG A 12 -13.57 -1.69 -25.15
N ARG A 13 -12.75 -2.09 -26.13
CA ARG A 13 -11.45 -2.72 -25.89
C ARG A 13 -10.48 -1.72 -25.27
N LEU A 14 -10.42 -0.52 -25.84
CA LEU A 14 -9.57 0.57 -25.35
C LEU A 14 -9.98 1.02 -23.94
N GLU A 15 -11.28 1.11 -23.65
CA GLU A 15 -11.78 1.44 -22.31
C GLU A 15 -11.31 0.44 -21.25
N ARG A 16 -11.41 -0.87 -21.52
CA ARG A 16 -10.90 -1.91 -20.61
C ARG A 16 -9.39 -1.86 -20.45
N ASN A 17 -8.66 -1.60 -21.52
CA ASN A 17 -7.21 -1.47 -21.45
C ASN A 17 -6.81 -0.26 -20.60
N GLN A 18 -7.49 0.86 -20.75
CA GLN A 18 -7.24 2.05 -19.94
C GLN A 18 -7.59 1.81 -18.46
N GLU A 19 -8.65 1.06 -18.17
CA GLU A 19 -9.00 0.69 -16.79
C GLU A 19 -7.95 -0.25 -16.17
N ARG A 20 -7.38 -1.17 -16.96
CA ARG A 20 -6.24 -2.00 -16.53
C ARG A 20 -4.99 -1.15 -16.28
N GLU A 21 -4.66 -0.23 -17.17
CA GLU A 21 -3.52 0.68 -17.01
C GLU A 21 -3.65 1.55 -15.75
N LYS A 22 -4.84 2.10 -15.49
CA LYS A 22 -5.15 2.83 -14.25
C LYS A 22 -4.98 1.94 -13.02
N SER A 23 -5.46 0.70 -13.09
CA SER A 23 -5.31 -0.27 -12.00
C SER A 23 -3.83 -0.59 -11.72
N VAL A 24 -3.01 -0.76 -12.77
CA VAL A 24 -1.56 -0.98 -12.64
C VAL A 24 -0.87 0.24 -12.01
N ALA A 25 -1.18 1.45 -12.46
CA ALA A 25 -0.62 2.68 -11.91
C ALA A 25 -0.97 2.85 -10.42
N ASN A 26 -2.21 2.53 -10.03
CA ASN A 26 -2.63 2.57 -8.63
C ASN A 26 -1.86 1.56 -7.76
N LEU A 27 -1.60 0.35 -8.27
CA LEU A 27 -0.80 -0.65 -7.56
C LEU A 27 0.67 -0.23 -7.40
N GLU A 28 1.25 0.39 -8.42
CA GLU A 28 2.61 0.92 -8.32
C GLU A 28 2.71 2.04 -7.28
N TYR A 29 1.71 2.94 -7.26
CA TYR A 29 1.62 3.96 -6.22
C TYR A 29 1.49 3.35 -4.82
N LEU A 30 0.58 2.38 -4.66
CA LEU A 30 0.40 1.67 -3.39
C LEU A 30 1.69 0.99 -2.92
N LYS A 31 2.43 0.34 -3.82
CA LYS A 31 3.75 -0.24 -3.53
C LYS A 31 4.69 0.81 -2.95
N ASN A 32 4.79 1.99 -3.56
CA ASN A 32 5.68 3.06 -3.11
C ASN A 32 5.28 3.57 -1.73
N VAL A 33 3.99 3.74 -1.47
CA VAL A 33 3.45 4.16 -0.17
C VAL A 33 3.74 3.10 0.90
N LEU A 34 3.54 1.82 0.61
CA LEU A 34 3.83 0.73 1.55
C LEU A 34 5.32 0.64 1.87
N LEU A 35 6.20 0.78 0.87
CA LEU A 35 7.65 0.81 1.10
C LEU A 35 8.03 1.98 2.02
N GLN A 36 7.52 3.18 1.77
CA GLN A 36 7.74 4.33 2.67
C GLN A 36 7.24 4.02 4.09
N PHE A 37 6.03 3.46 4.23
CA PHE A 37 5.47 3.11 5.53
C PHE A 37 6.34 2.12 6.29
N ILE A 38 6.88 1.09 5.63
CA ILE A 38 7.72 0.07 6.26
C ILE A 38 9.05 0.68 6.73
N PHE A 39 9.70 1.51 5.90
CA PHE A 39 11.02 2.07 6.21
C PHE A 39 10.99 3.28 7.16
N LEU A 40 9.89 4.03 7.21
CA LEU A 40 9.74 5.12 8.16
C LEU A 40 9.75 4.62 9.62
N LYS A 41 10.43 5.38 10.48
CA LYS A 41 10.37 5.20 11.93
C LYS A 41 8.96 5.55 12.42
N SER A 42 8.58 5.02 13.59
CA SER A 42 7.33 5.39 14.25
C SER A 42 7.29 6.90 14.50
N GLY A 43 6.17 7.53 14.20
CA GLY A 43 6.01 8.99 14.27
C GLY A 43 4.95 9.52 13.30
N SER A 44 4.79 10.85 13.29
CA SER A 44 3.75 11.55 12.53
C SER A 44 3.85 11.33 11.02
N GLU A 45 5.05 11.19 10.47
CA GLU A 45 5.25 10.90 9.04
C GLU A 45 4.66 9.54 8.64
N LYS A 46 4.83 8.53 9.50
CA LYS A 46 4.28 7.19 9.29
C LYS A 46 2.75 7.17 9.42
N GLU A 47 2.20 7.97 10.33
CA GLU A 47 0.75 8.14 10.49
C GLU A 47 0.10 8.81 9.28
N ARG A 48 0.78 9.77 8.63
CA ARG A 48 0.27 10.46 7.43
C ARG A 48 0.03 9.53 6.24
N LEU A 49 0.69 8.38 6.20
CA LEU A 49 0.51 7.38 5.14
C LEU A 49 -0.73 6.49 5.38
N LEU A 50 -1.24 6.42 6.61
CA LEU A 50 -2.36 5.54 6.95
C LEU A 50 -3.63 5.81 6.14
N PRO A 51 -4.09 7.06 5.93
CA PRO A 51 -5.29 7.32 5.13
C PRO A 51 -5.17 6.83 3.68
N VAL A 52 -3.96 6.89 3.12
CA VAL A 52 -3.68 6.44 1.75
C VAL A 52 -3.77 4.92 1.66
N ILE A 53 -3.13 4.23 2.61
CA ILE A 53 -3.17 2.77 2.70
C ILE A 53 -4.60 2.28 2.97
N ASP A 54 -5.32 2.93 3.88
CA ASP A 54 -6.72 2.67 4.23
C ASP A 54 -7.64 2.77 3.02
N THR A 55 -7.49 3.84 2.23
CA THR A 55 -8.30 4.07 1.02
C THR A 55 -7.99 3.05 -0.08
N MET A 56 -6.71 2.75 -0.30
CA MET A 56 -6.29 1.85 -1.40
C MET A 56 -6.57 0.37 -1.11
N LEU A 57 -6.46 -0.05 0.16
CA LEU A 57 -6.68 -1.44 0.57
C LEU A 57 -8.07 -1.70 1.17
N GLN A 58 -8.88 -0.65 1.40
CA GLN A 58 -10.19 -0.73 2.03
C GLN A 58 -10.14 -1.51 3.36
N LEU A 59 -9.26 -1.08 4.26
CA LEU A 59 -9.00 -1.81 5.49
C LEU A 59 -10.23 -1.87 6.40
N SER A 60 -10.37 -3.00 7.08
CA SER A 60 -11.30 -3.10 8.21
C SER A 60 -10.83 -2.22 9.38
N PRO A 61 -11.74 -1.84 10.30
CA PRO A 61 -11.37 -1.08 11.50
C PRO A 61 -10.29 -1.78 12.34
N GLU A 62 -10.30 -3.11 12.38
CA GLU A 62 -9.31 -3.91 13.08
C GLU A 62 -7.92 -3.78 12.45
N GLU A 63 -7.81 -3.95 11.13
CA GLU A 63 -6.55 -3.80 10.38
C GLU A 63 -5.99 -2.39 10.48
N LYS A 64 -6.86 -1.38 10.36
CA LYS A 64 -6.48 0.02 10.56
C LYS A 64 -5.94 0.26 11.96
N GLY A 65 -6.60 -0.25 12.99
CA GLY A 65 -6.14 -0.15 14.39
C GLY A 65 -4.76 -0.79 14.58
N LYS A 66 -4.48 -1.88 13.87
CA LYS A 66 -3.16 -2.53 13.89
C LYS A 66 -2.07 -1.63 13.28
N LEU A 67 -2.33 -1.04 12.12
CA LEU A 67 -1.39 -0.12 11.47
C LEU A 67 -1.16 1.16 12.27
N VAL A 68 -2.19 1.70 12.94
CA VAL A 68 -2.05 2.85 13.85
C VAL A 68 -1.08 2.52 14.99
N ALA A 69 -1.24 1.37 15.64
CA ALA A 69 -0.35 0.95 16.71
C ALA A 69 1.10 0.73 16.23
N ILE A 70 1.30 0.29 14.98
CA ILE A 70 2.63 0.20 14.35
C ILE A 70 3.20 1.60 14.08
N ALA A 71 2.40 2.51 13.54
CA ALA A 71 2.81 3.88 13.25
C ALA A 71 3.21 4.66 14.51
N GLN A 72 2.52 4.41 15.63
CA GLN A 72 2.80 5.00 16.94
C GLN A 72 3.93 4.30 17.71
N GLY A 73 4.40 3.15 17.22
CA GLY A 73 5.40 2.35 17.92
C GLY A 73 4.86 1.61 19.16
N THR A 74 3.55 1.64 19.40
CA THR A 74 2.89 0.97 20.54
C THR A 74 2.58 -0.50 20.28
N TRP A 75 2.77 -0.98 19.04
CA TRP A 75 2.57 -2.38 18.63
C TRP A 75 3.30 -3.40 19.53
N CYS A 76 4.56 -3.12 19.89
CA CYS A 76 5.34 -4.00 20.77
C CYS A 76 4.77 -4.04 22.21
N SER A 77 4.19 -2.95 22.71
CA SER A 77 3.67 -2.92 24.08
C SER A 77 2.49 -3.88 24.32
N LYS A 78 1.79 -4.32 23.26
CA LYS A 78 0.63 -5.22 23.37
C LYS A 78 0.94 -6.71 23.17
N TYR A 79 2.09 -7.06 22.58
CA TYR A 79 2.43 -8.44 22.19
C TYR A 79 3.84 -8.89 22.61
N CYS A 80 4.56 -8.09 23.41
CA CYS A 80 5.86 -8.47 23.98
C CYS A 80 5.72 -9.49 25.13
N HIS A 81 5.34 -10.72 24.80
CA HIS A 81 5.79 -11.90 25.54
C HIS A 81 6.34 -12.90 24.50
N LYS A 82 7.67 -13.01 24.46
CA LYS A 82 8.53 -13.80 23.55
C LYS A 82 8.84 -13.16 22.19
N GLY A 83 10.14 -12.91 21.97
CA GLY A 83 10.72 -12.86 20.62
C GLY A 83 11.52 -11.61 20.30
N GLU A 84 12.54 -11.30 21.10
CA GLU A 84 13.58 -10.33 20.76
C GLU A 84 14.40 -10.83 19.55
N ASN A 85 14.01 -10.50 18.31
CA ASN A 85 14.98 -10.52 17.19
C ASN A 85 14.62 -9.73 15.92
N TRP A 86 13.53 -8.97 15.86
CA TRP A 86 13.13 -8.30 14.60
C TRP A 86 13.81 -6.94 14.36
N ARG A 87 14.57 -6.41 15.33
CA ARG A 87 15.20 -5.06 15.27
C ARG A 87 16.73 -5.06 15.27
N ARG A 88 17.38 -6.17 14.93
CA ARG A 88 18.84 -6.22 14.76
C ARG A 88 19.20 -6.64 13.35
N ASP A 89 18.85 -5.82 12.38
CA ASP A 89 19.70 -5.60 11.23
C ASP A 89 19.29 -4.31 10.50
N SER A 90 19.68 -3.18 11.11
CA SER A 90 19.75 -1.89 10.42
C SER A 90 20.98 -1.79 9.49
N SER A 91 21.63 -2.91 9.20
CA SER A 91 22.82 -3.04 8.36
C SER A 91 22.50 -3.42 6.90
N VAL A 92 21.31 -3.95 6.60
CA VAL A 92 20.94 -4.41 5.23
C VAL A 92 20.39 -3.27 4.33
N LEU A 93 20.39 -2.03 4.81
CA LEU A 93 19.97 -0.86 4.01
C LEU A 93 21.14 0.06 3.61
N SER A 94 22.37 -0.46 3.62
CA SER A 94 23.55 0.26 3.12
C SER A 94 24.08 -0.28 1.78
N VAL A 95 23.21 -0.82 0.92
CA VAL A 95 23.60 -1.15 -0.47
C VAL A 95 22.55 -0.64 -1.45
N ALA A 96 22.70 0.63 -1.83
CA ALA A 96 22.44 1.20 -3.15
C ALA A 96 23.13 2.56 -3.22
#